data_AF-A0A497MK01-F1
#
_entry.id   AF-A0A497MK01-F1
#
_cell.length_a   1.000
_cell.length_b   1.000
_cell.length_c   1.000
_cell.angle_alpha   90.00
_cell.angle_beta   90.00
_cell.angle_gamma   90.00
#
_symmetry.space_group_name_H-M   'P 1'
#
loop_
_entity.id
_entity.type
_entity.pdbx_description
1 polymer ?
#
loop_
_entity_poly.entity_id
_entity_poly.type
_entity_poly.pdbx_seq_one_letter_code
_entity_poly.pdbx_strand_id
1 'polypeptide(L)'
;AVVHTHSPYTTGLTIAGLDLEPVTSEAAIILEKVRLVPFAPPGSWELAEKAAGKAEEGVSALLLQGHGVVGLGRNLLEAMAMVETLEGIALTQLSALLAARRIPSLPWKPERGEHG
;
A
#
# COMPACT_ATOMS: atom_id res chain seq x y z
N ALA A 1 -12.80 -10.14 -3.90
CA ALA A 1 -12.14 -9.92 -5.20
C ALA A 1 -10.69 -9.51 -4.96
N VAL A 2 -9.79 -9.88 -5.88
CA VAL A 2 -8.35 -9.66 -5.76
C VAL A 2 -7.82 -9.11 -7.07
N VAL A 3 -6.99 -8.07 -7.02
CA VAL A 3 -6.28 -7.50 -8.17
C VAL A 3 -4.80 -7.45 -7.83
N HIS A 4 -3.94 -8.02 -8.68
CA HIS A 4 -2.50 -7.96 -8.52
C HIS A 4 -1.87 -7.20 -9.68
N THR A 5 -0.96 -6.27 -9.36
CA THR A 5 -0.25 -5.46 -10.34
C THR A 5 1.19 -5.20 -9.89
N HIS A 6 1.99 -4.70 -10.83
CA HIS A 6 3.33 -4.17 -10.55
C HIS A 6 3.31 -2.64 -10.69
N SER A 7 2.45 -1.97 -9.91
CA SER A 7 2.32 -0.51 -9.89
C SER A 7 3.70 0.17 -9.74
N PRO A 8 4.24 0.82 -10.79
CA PRO A 8 5.65 1.21 -10.84
C PRO A 8 6.10 2.17 -9.74
N TYR A 9 5.30 3.16 -9.37
CA TYR A 9 5.69 4.16 -8.37
C TYR A 9 5.63 3.56 -6.96
N THR A 10 4.56 2.84 -6.65
CA THR A 10 4.41 2.14 -5.37
C THR A 10 5.52 1.11 -5.17
N THR A 11 5.74 0.28 -6.18
CA THR A 11 6.76 -0.77 -6.14
C THR A 11 8.17 -0.16 -6.13
N GLY A 12 8.40 0.90 -6.90
CA GLY A 12 9.68 1.59 -6.95
C GLY A 12 10.08 2.23 -5.62
N LEU A 13 9.15 2.94 -4.95
CA LEU A 13 9.40 3.54 -3.65
C LEU A 13 9.67 2.47 -2.57
N THR A 14 8.85 1.42 -2.52
CA THR A 14 9.02 0.34 -1.54
C THR A 14 10.33 -0.44 -1.74
N ILE A 15 10.75 -0.69 -2.99
CA ILE A 15 12.08 -1.28 -3.30
C ILE A 15 13.21 -0.34 -2.88
N ALA A 16 13.02 0.97 -3.01
CA ALA A 16 14.00 1.97 -2.55
C ALA A 16 14.07 2.09 -1.01
N GLY A 17 13.28 1.30 -0.27
CA GLY A 17 13.22 1.36 1.20
C GLY A 17 12.47 2.59 1.71
N LEU A 18 11.61 3.19 0.88
CA LEU A 18 10.75 4.30 1.25
C LEU A 18 9.33 3.79 1.49
N ASP A 19 8.85 3.95 2.72
CA ASP A 19 7.45 3.72 3.05
C ASP A 19 6.56 4.76 2.36
N LEU A 20 5.31 4.39 2.10
CA LEU A 20 4.31 5.36 1.70
C LEU A 20 3.86 6.16 2.92
N GLU A 21 3.95 7.47 2.81
CA GLU A 21 3.67 8.43 3.87
C GLU A 21 2.29 9.07 3.66
N PRO A 22 1.64 9.56 4.74
CA PRO A 22 0.36 10.27 4.66
C PRO A 22 0.56 11.68 4.08
N VAL A 23 0.85 11.76 2.79
CA VAL A 23 1.11 13.01 2.06
C VAL A 23 -0.16 13.82 1.77
N THR A 24 -1.33 13.18 1.84
CA THR A 24 -2.67 13.81 1.81
C THR A 24 -3.57 13.23 2.92
N SER A 25 -4.69 13.88 3.21
CA SER A 25 -5.69 13.40 4.16
C SER A 25 -6.26 12.03 3.77
N GLU A 26 -6.49 11.82 2.47
CA GLU A 26 -6.95 10.55 1.92
C GLU A 26 -5.88 9.48 2.08
N ALA A 27 -4.62 9.80 1.81
CA ALA A 27 -3.50 8.89 2.00
C ALA A 27 -3.42 8.42 3.46
N ALA A 28 -3.64 9.33 4.41
CA ALA A 28 -3.61 8.99 5.83
C ALA A 28 -4.62 7.90 6.22
N ILE A 29 -5.86 7.99 5.71
CA ILE A 29 -6.91 7.00 5.97
C ILE A 29 -6.64 5.70 5.21
N ILE A 30 -6.19 5.81 3.96
CA ILE A 30 -5.98 4.66 3.08
C ILE A 30 -4.82 3.78 3.58
N LEU A 31 -3.73 4.40 4.01
CA LEU A 31 -2.52 3.67 4.42
C LEU A 31 -2.71 2.84 5.70
N GLU A 32 -3.69 3.16 6.54
CA GLU A 32 -4.06 2.31 7.70
C GLU A 32 -4.50 0.90 7.27
N LYS A 33 -5.04 0.78 6.06
CA LYS A 33 -5.55 -0.47 5.46
C LYS A 33 -4.52 -1.18 4.59
N VAL A 34 -3.23 -0.83 4.71
CA VAL A 34 -2.15 -1.40 3.89
C VAL A 34 -1.17 -2.15 4.80
N ARG A 35 -0.68 -3.30 4.34
CA ARG A 35 0.41 -4.03 5.01
C ARG A 35 1.52 -4.40 4.05
N LEU A 36 2.76 -4.27 4.53
CA LEU A 36 3.93 -4.83 3.87
C LEU A 36 4.01 -6.33 4.17
N VAL A 37 4.15 -7.11 3.11
CA VAL A 37 4.45 -8.54 3.15
C VAL A 37 5.95 -8.67 2.86
N PRO A 38 6.75 -9.21 3.81
CA PRO A 38 8.17 -9.42 3.60
C PRO A 38 8.43 -10.33 2.40
N PHE A 39 9.59 -10.14 1.76
CA PHE A 39 9.97 -10.92 0.58
C PHE A 39 9.84 -12.44 0.82
N ALA A 40 9.33 -13.10 -0.21
CA ALA A 40 9.36 -14.55 -0.42
C ALA A 40 9.33 -14.81 -1.93
N PRO A 41 9.88 -15.93 -2.44
CA PRO A 41 9.94 -16.19 -3.87
C PRO A 41 8.55 -16.16 -4.54
N PRO A 42 8.39 -15.55 -5.73
CA PRO A 42 7.12 -15.57 -6.46
C PRO A 42 6.64 -17.00 -6.75
N GLY A 43 5.33 -17.24 -6.58
CA GLY A 43 4.73 -18.57 -6.75
C GLY A 43 5.03 -19.57 -5.63
N SER A 44 5.76 -19.17 -4.58
CA SER A 44 6.00 -20.03 -3.42
C SER A 44 4.78 -20.09 -2.49
N TRP A 45 4.66 -21.22 -1.79
CA TRP A 45 3.69 -21.38 -0.70
C TRP A 45 3.96 -20.41 0.44
N GLU A 46 5.24 -20.15 0.75
CA GLU A 46 5.66 -19.18 1.76
C GLU A 46 5.11 -17.77 1.48
N LEU A 47 5.15 -17.31 0.22
CA LEU A 47 4.56 -16.03 -0.16
C LEU A 47 3.05 -16.02 0.07
N ALA A 48 2.37 -17.11 -0.30
CA ALA A 48 0.93 -17.24 -0.11
C ALA A 48 0.55 -17.19 1.37
N GLU A 49 1.26 -17.91 2.25
CA GLU A 49 1.02 -17.91 3.69
C GLU A 49 1.27 -16.54 4.32
N LYS A 50 2.39 -15.89 3.98
CA LYS A 50 2.70 -14.53 4.47
C LYS A 50 1.65 -13.51 4.02
N ALA A 51 1.23 -13.56 2.76
CA ALA A 51 0.22 -12.66 2.22
C ALA A 51 -1.15 -12.91 2.87
N ALA A 52 -1.56 -14.17 3.03
CA ALA A 52 -2.81 -14.53 3.69
C ALA A 52 -2.85 -14.07 5.15
N GLY A 53 -1.77 -14.31 5.92
CA GLY A 53 -1.70 -13.86 7.32
C GLY A 53 -1.82 -12.34 7.47
N LYS A 54 -1.29 -11.56 6.51
CA LYS A 54 -1.49 -10.10 6.49
C LYS A 54 -2.89 -9.69 6.03
N ALA A 55 -3.51 -10.45 5.13
CA ALA A 55 -4.87 -10.19 4.66
C ALA A 55 -5.91 -10.33 5.80
N GLU A 56 -5.69 -11.25 6.74
CA GLU A 56 -6.56 -11.48 7.90
C GLU A 56 -6.64 -10.28 8.86
N GLU A 57 -5.70 -9.33 8.78
CA GLU A 57 -5.71 -8.09 9.58
C GLU A 57 -6.78 -7.06 9.11
N GLY A 58 -7.69 -7.44 8.20
CA GLY A 58 -8.78 -6.57 7.73
C GLY A 58 -8.32 -5.48 6.74
N VAL A 59 -7.25 -5.76 5.99
CA VAL A 59 -6.59 -4.79 5.10
C VAL A 59 -7.25 -4.77 3.72
N SER A 60 -7.09 -3.65 3.01
CA SER A 60 -7.57 -3.49 1.64
C SER A 60 -6.45 -3.63 0.61
N ALA A 61 -5.18 -3.57 1.03
CA ALA A 61 -4.06 -3.86 0.15
C ALA A 61 -2.85 -4.46 0.85
N LEU A 62 -2.07 -5.22 0.08
CA LEU A 62 -0.78 -5.77 0.46
C LEU A 62 0.30 -5.23 -0.47
N LEU A 63 1.41 -4.78 0.10
CA LEU A 63 2.63 -4.45 -0.61
C LEU A 63 3.56 -5.67 -0.51
N LEU A 64 3.77 -6.38 -1.61
CA LEU A 64 4.69 -7.50 -1.66
C LEU A 64 6.10 -6.95 -1.90
N GLN A 65 6.95 -7.00 -0.87
CA GLN A 65 8.29 -6.41 -0.92
C GLN A 65 9.09 -6.93 -2.12
N GLY A 66 9.52 -6.05 -3.02
CA GLY A 66 10.28 -6.42 -4.22
C GLY A 66 9.48 -7.11 -5.32
N HIS A 67 8.14 -7.11 -5.25
CA HIS A 67 7.28 -7.82 -6.20
C HIS A 67 6.18 -6.93 -6.76
N GLY A 68 5.26 -6.42 -5.93
CA GLY A 68 4.15 -5.61 -6.43
C GLY A 68 3.06 -5.35 -5.41
N VAL A 69 1.88 -4.98 -5.88
CA VAL A 69 0.73 -4.63 -5.05
C VAL A 69 -0.39 -5.63 -5.26
N VAL A 70 -1.09 -5.98 -4.18
CA VAL A 70 -2.33 -6.76 -4.22
C VAL A 70 -3.44 -5.93 -3.58
N GLY A 71 -4.47 -5.58 -4.36
CA GLY A 71 -5.70 -4.96 -3.87
C GLY A 71 -6.75 -6.01 -3.53
N LEU A 72 -7.46 -5.79 -2.42
CA LEU A 72 -8.52 -6.63 -1.89
C LEU A 72 -9.80 -5.80 -1.79
N GLY A 73 -10.93 -6.38 -2.18
CA GLY A 73 -12.22 -5.68 -2.12
C GLY A 73 -13.42 -6.61 -2.26
N ARG A 74 -14.63 -6.10 -2.01
CA ARG A 74 -15.87 -6.90 -2.13
C ARG A 74 -16.17 -7.26 -3.59
N ASN A 75 -15.72 -6.43 -4.52
CA ASN A 75 -15.85 -6.60 -5.96
C ASN A 75 -14.57 -6.13 -6.67
N LEU A 76 -14.46 -6.38 -7.98
CA LEU A 76 -13.26 -6.03 -8.76
C LEU A 76 -13.01 -4.51 -8.79
N LEU A 77 -14.07 -3.68 -8.83
CA LEU A 77 -13.93 -2.23 -8.84
C LEU A 77 -13.27 -1.72 -7.56
N GLU A 78 -13.67 -2.23 -6.39
CA GLU A 78 -13.05 -1.87 -5.11
C GLU A 78 -11.58 -2.29 -5.03
N ALA A 79 -11.27 -3.53 -5.43
CA ALA A 79 -9.90 -4.03 -5.43
C ALA A 79 -9.00 -3.23 -6.39
N MET A 80 -9.51 -2.86 -7.57
CA MET A 80 -8.80 -2.04 -8.55
C MET A 80 -8.62 -0.60 -8.07
N ALA A 81 -9.68 0.05 -7.56
CA ALA A 81 -9.63 1.41 -7.05
C ALA A 81 -8.60 1.56 -5.92
N MET A 82 -8.47 0.54 -5.08
CA MET A 82 -7.46 0.51 -4.01
C MET A 82 -6.02 0.51 -4.57
N VAL A 83 -5.76 -0.28 -5.61
CA VAL A 83 -4.45 -0.32 -6.30
C VAL A 83 -4.15 1.01 -6.99
N GLU A 84 -5.12 1.58 -7.71
CA GLU A 84 -4.97 2.88 -8.38
C GLU A 84 -4.74 4.02 -7.37
N THR A 85 -5.43 3.98 -6.23
CA THR A 85 -5.26 4.96 -5.16
C THR A 85 -3.85 4.91 -4.58
N LEU A 86 -3.31 3.72 -4.30
CA LEU A 86 -1.93 3.59 -3.83
C LEU A 86 -0.92 4.13 -4.83
N GLU A 87 -1.14 3.87 -6.12
CA GLU A 87 -0.25 4.37 -7.16
C GLU A 87 -0.30 5.90 -7.27
N GLY A 88 -1.48 6.50 -7.11
CA GLY A 88 -1.63 7.96 -7.05
C GLY A 88 -0.95 8.58 -5.82
N ILE A 89 -1.03 7.92 -4.66
CA ILE A 89 -0.33 8.34 -3.43
C ILE A 89 1.19 8.27 -3.65
N ALA A 90 1.70 7.16 -4.17
CA ALA A 90 3.11 6.96 -4.46
C ALA A 90 3.65 8.00 -5.46
N LEU A 91 2.88 8.31 -6.52
CA LEU A 91 3.25 9.33 -7.49
C LEU A 91 3.28 10.73 -6.88
N THR A 92 2.33 11.04 -6.00
CA THR A 92 2.29 12.32 -5.27
C THR A 92 3.48 12.46 -4.34
N GLN A 93 3.80 11.41 -3.57
CA GLN A 93 4.97 11.36 -2.70
C GLN A 93 6.27 11.49 -3.49
N LEU A 94 6.41 10.79 -4.62
CA LEU A 94 7.56 10.90 -5.50
C LEU A 94 7.71 12.34 -6.02
N SER A 95 6.61 12.97 -6.42
CA SER A 95 6.62 14.37 -6.88
C SER A 95 7.10 15.33 -5.78
N ALA A 96 6.63 15.15 -4.54
CA ALA A 96 7.09 15.94 -3.39
C ALA A 96 8.58 15.71 -3.09
N LEU A 97 9.03 14.46 -3.14
CA LEU A 97 10.43 14.10 -2.96
C LEU A 97 11.32 14.75 -4.04
N LEU A 98 10.90 14.74 -5.30
CA LEU A 98 11.66 15.36 -6.39
C LEU A 98 11.70 16.89 -6.27
N ALA A 99 10.60 17.53 -5.87
CA ALA A 99 10.51 18.98 -5.74
C ALA A 99 11.29 19.52 -4.54
N ALA A 100 11.25 18.82 -3.40
CA ALA A 100 11.76 19.35 -2.13
C ALA A 100 12.91 18.54 -1.51
N ARG A 101 13.31 17.41 -2.12
CA ARG A 101 14.30 16.46 -1.59
C ARG A 101 13.98 15.94 -0.18
N ARG A 102 12.68 15.92 0.15
CA ARG A 102 12.14 15.40 1.40
C ARG A 102 10.72 14.88 1.15
N ILE A 103 10.28 13.95 1.98
CA ILE A 103 8.89 13.49 1.97
C ILE A 103 8.15 14.29 3.04
N PRO A 104 7.18 15.16 2.67
CA PRO A 104 6.33 15.79 3.65
C PRO A 104 5.31 14.78 4.16
N SER A 105 5.21 14.57 5.47
CA SER A 105 4.08 13.87 6.06
C SER A 105 3.14 14.88 6.70
N LEU A 106 1.83 14.68 6.54
CA LEU A 106 0.86 15.42 7.32
C LEU A 106 0.97 15.00 8.79
N PRO A 107 0.81 15.92 9.76
CA PRO A 107 0.68 15.58 11.17
C PRO A 107 -0.70 14.94 11.43
N TRP A 108 -0.99 13.83 10.76
CA TRP A 108 -2.17 13.02 11.00
C TRP A 108 -1.90 12.09 12.17
N LYS A 109 -2.74 12.18 13.19
CA LYS A 109 -2.87 11.13 14.19
C LYS A 109 -4.22 10.49 13.92
N PRO A 110 -4.28 9.17 13.70
CA PRO A 110 -5.55 8.48 13.74
C PRO A 110 -6.18 8.81 15.09
N GLU A 111 -7.32 9.50 15.10
CA GLU A 111 -8.18 9.42 16.27
C GLU A 111 -8.49 7.93 16.40
N ARG A 112 -8.16 7.32 17.55
CA ARG A 112 -8.61 5.96 17.86
C ARG A 112 -10.13 6.02 18.00
N GLY A 113 -10.82 6.08 16.87
CA GLY A 113 -12.25 6.01 16.77
C GLY A 113 -12.65 4.57 17.00
N GLU A 114 -13.39 4.36 18.08
CA GLU A 114 -14.13 3.16 18.40
C GLU A 114 -15.10 2.83 17.24
N HIS A 115 -14.61 2.13 16.22
CA HIS A 115 -15.47 1.57 15.18
C HIS A 115 -15.17 0.08 15.10
N GLY A 116 -15.97 -0.67 15.86
CA GLY A 116 -16.10 -2.13 15.77
C GLY A 116 -16.97 -2.59 14.61
#